data_AF-A0AAV2PRZ8-F1
#
_entry.id   AF-A0AAV2PRZ8-F1
#
_cell.length_a   1.000
_cell.length_b   1.000
_cell.length_c   1.000
_cell.angle_alpha   90.00
_cell.angle_beta   90.00
_cell.angle_gamma   90.00
#
_symmetry.space_group_name_H-M   'P 1'
#
loop_
_entity.id
_entity.type
_entity.pdbx_description
1 polymer ?
#
loop_
_entity_poly.entity_id
_entity_poly.type
_entity_poly.pdbx_seq_one_letter_code
_entity_poly.pdbx_strand_id
1 'polypeptide(L)'
;MSAKQRQIHKDNELWETNRMLTSGVVQKIDVDEDFEEEFTNRVHILVHNIVPPFLDGRIVFTKQPEPVIPIKDSTSDMAIVSRKGSAVVKSHREQKERRKAARKEWELAGTQLGNLIGVKNEDQRDERAEGDADYKTGQKFAEHMKDYEDNSDEATKRSKIKKQRNSLPVFAVREELLRLIRENSVVII
;
A
#
# COMPACT_ATOMS: atom_id res chain seq x y z
N MET A 1 -15.69 -22.31 39.16
CA MET A 1 -16.27 -23.31 38.25
C MET A 1 -16.24 -22.78 36.83
N SER A 2 -15.77 -23.59 35.87
CA SER A 2 -15.72 -23.20 34.45
C SER A 2 -17.13 -22.97 33.90
N ALA A 3 -17.31 -22.02 32.97
CA ALA A 3 -18.61 -21.73 32.35
C ALA A 3 -19.24 -22.99 31.72
N LYS A 4 -18.43 -23.84 31.08
CA LYS A 4 -18.85 -25.13 30.54
C LYS A 4 -19.35 -26.09 31.62
N GLN A 5 -18.69 -26.10 32.78
CA GLN A 5 -19.06 -26.96 33.90
C GLN A 5 -20.40 -26.53 34.53
N ARG A 6 -20.64 -25.22 34.64
CA ARG A 6 -21.93 -24.68 35.11
C ARG A 6 -23.08 -25.05 34.18
N GLN A 7 -22.86 -24.99 32.86
CA GLN A 7 -23.89 -25.35 31.88
C GLN A 7 -24.24 -26.83 31.91
N ILE A 8 -23.24 -27.71 32.01
CA ILE A 8 -23.47 -29.15 32.17
C ILE A 8 -24.25 -29.44 33.47
N HIS A 9 -23.93 -28.73 34.55
CA HIS A 9 -24.65 -28.88 35.81
C HIS A 9 -26.12 -28.46 35.68
N LYS A 10 -26.40 -27.30 35.09
CA LYS A 10 -27.76 -26.80 34.86
C LYS A 10 -28.57 -27.75 33.97
N ASP A 11 -27.97 -28.28 32.90
CA ASP A 11 -28.63 -29.25 32.01
C ASP A 11 -28.94 -30.57 32.73
N ASN A 12 -28.04 -31.05 33.60
CA ASN A 12 -28.27 -32.24 34.41
C ASN A 12 -29.41 -32.02 35.41
N GLU A 13 -29.41 -30.89 36.14
CA GLU A 13 -30.47 -30.54 37.09
C GLU A 13 -31.84 -30.41 36.40
N LEU A 14 -31.89 -29.79 35.21
CA LEU A 14 -33.11 -29.70 34.40
C LEU A 14 -33.60 -31.07 33.93
N TRP A 15 -32.69 -31.99 33.62
CA TRP A 15 -33.07 -33.34 33.22
C TRP A 15 -33.61 -34.16 34.40
N GLU A 16 -32.95 -34.08 35.56
CA GLU A 16 -33.35 -34.77 36.78
C GLU A 16 -34.72 -34.29 37.27
N THR A 17 -34.94 -32.98 37.29
CA THR A 17 -36.22 -32.36 37.69
C THR A 17 -37.36 -32.74 36.75
N ASN A 18 -37.16 -32.73 35.44
CA ASN A 18 -38.16 -33.20 34.47
C ASN A 18 -38.51 -34.68 34.67
N ARG A 19 -37.52 -35.52 35.00
CA ARG A 19 -37.73 -36.95 35.25
C ARG A 19 -38.50 -37.19 36.55
N MET A 20 -38.20 -36.42 37.59
CA MET A 20 -38.92 -36.46 38.88
C MET A 20 -40.37 -35.98 38.76
N LEU A 21 -40.61 -34.91 37.98
CA LEU A 21 -41.96 -34.41 37.69
C LEU A 21 -42.81 -35.45 36.96
N THR A 22 -42.23 -36.07 35.92
CA THR A 22 -42.95 -37.09 35.12
C THR A 22 -43.25 -38.35 35.93
N SER A 23 -42.35 -38.74 36.84
CA SER A 23 -42.57 -39.91 37.71
C SER A 23 -43.56 -39.64 38.85
N GLY A 24 -44.08 -38.42 39.01
CA GLY A 24 -45.08 -38.07 40.03
C GLY A 24 -44.56 -38.11 41.47
N VAL A 25 -43.24 -38.23 41.67
CA VAL A 25 -42.58 -38.30 42.99
C VAL A 25 -42.46 -36.91 43.63
N VAL A 26 -42.49 -35.85 42.82
CA VAL A 26 -42.39 -34.46 43.29
C VAL A 26 -43.64 -33.69 42.83
N GLN A 27 -44.44 -33.21 43.79
CA GLN A 27 -45.38 -32.11 43.53
C GLN A 27 -44.58 -30.81 43.68
N LYS A 28 -44.51 -30.01 42.61
CA LYS A 28 -43.78 -28.73 42.62
C LYS A 28 -44.46 -27.78 43.61
N ILE A 29 -43.81 -27.45 44.74
CA ILE A 29 -44.39 -26.52 45.74
C ILE A 29 -43.69 -25.15 45.77
N ASP A 30 -42.48 -25.02 45.24
CA ASP A 30 -41.81 -23.72 45.23
C ASP A 30 -42.03 -22.97 43.91
N VAL A 31 -42.72 -21.85 44.03
CA VAL A 31 -42.76 -20.78 43.02
C VAL A 31 -41.54 -19.90 43.31
N ASP A 32 -40.53 -19.95 42.44
CA ASP A 32 -39.38 -19.06 42.53
C ASP A 32 -39.83 -17.61 42.25
N GLU A 33 -39.63 -16.70 43.20
CA GLU A 33 -39.94 -15.27 43.09
C GLU A 33 -38.75 -14.44 42.55
N ASP A 34 -37.65 -15.09 42.14
CA ASP A 34 -36.43 -14.43 41.65
C ASP A 34 -36.48 -14.18 40.14
N PHE A 35 -36.92 -12.99 39.73
CA PHE A 35 -37.00 -12.53 38.33
C PHE A 35 -35.62 -12.25 37.66
N GLU A 36 -34.50 -12.52 38.33
CA GLU A 36 -33.15 -12.34 37.78
C GLU A 36 -32.76 -13.44 36.76
N GLU A 37 -33.56 -14.50 36.61
CA GLU A 37 -33.25 -15.60 35.67
C GLU A 37 -33.48 -15.21 34.18
N GLU A 38 -34.23 -14.14 33.88
CA GLU A 38 -34.53 -13.73 32.51
C GLU A 38 -33.28 -13.30 31.71
N PHE A 39 -32.20 -12.88 32.39
CA PHE A 39 -30.90 -12.59 31.77
C PHE A 39 -30.04 -13.83 31.48
N THR A 40 -30.43 -15.03 31.92
CA THR A 40 -29.61 -16.25 31.82
C THR A 40 -29.67 -16.94 30.46
N ASN A 41 -30.55 -16.50 29.55
CA ASN A 41 -30.62 -17.00 28.16
C ASN A 41 -29.55 -16.41 27.22
N ARG A 42 -28.41 -15.96 27.76
CA ARG A 42 -27.27 -15.53 26.93
C ARG A 42 -26.53 -16.77 26.42
N VAL A 43 -26.76 -17.13 25.15
CA VAL A 43 -26.11 -18.25 24.47
C VAL A 43 -24.59 -18.05 24.43
N HIS A 44 -23.84 -18.87 25.18
CA HIS A 44 -22.38 -18.89 25.12
C HIS A 44 -21.92 -19.76 23.93
N ILE A 45 -21.47 -19.11 22.84
CA ILE A 45 -20.96 -19.81 21.66
C ILE A 45 -19.52 -20.30 21.95
N LEU A 46 -19.33 -21.61 22.02
CA LEU A 46 -18.02 -22.25 22.09
C LEU A 46 -17.57 -22.67 20.69
N VAL A 47 -16.84 -21.79 19.98
CA VAL A 47 -16.30 -22.09 18.65
C VAL A 47 -15.09 -23.02 18.79
N HIS A 48 -15.24 -24.26 18.31
CA HIS A 48 -14.11 -25.17 18.14
C HIS A 48 -13.45 -24.88 16.79
N ASN A 49 -12.32 -24.18 16.81
CA ASN A 49 -11.53 -23.99 15.60
C ASN A 49 -10.65 -25.23 15.35
N ILE A 50 -11.14 -26.16 14.54
CA ILE A 50 -10.36 -27.32 14.07
C ILE A 50 -9.61 -26.89 12.82
N VAL A 51 -8.34 -26.53 13.00
CA VAL A 51 -7.44 -26.31 11.86
C VAL A 51 -6.92 -27.68 11.41
N PRO A 52 -7.12 -28.07 10.15
CA PRO A 52 -6.67 -29.36 9.67
C PRO A 52 -5.13 -29.44 9.71
N PRO A 53 -4.54 -30.64 9.92
CA PRO A 53 -3.12 -30.81 10.21
C PRO A 53 -2.18 -30.32 9.09
N PHE A 54 -2.67 -30.17 7.86
CA PHE A 54 -1.91 -29.59 6.74
C PHE A 54 -1.79 -28.06 6.79
N LEU A 55 -2.61 -27.38 7.59
CA LEU A 55 -2.57 -25.95 7.88
C LEU A 55 -1.88 -25.65 9.24
N ASP A 56 -1.67 -26.68 10.07
CA ASP A 56 -1.07 -26.55 11.42
C ASP A 56 0.45 -26.25 11.37
N GLY A 57 1.10 -26.29 10.20
CA GLY A 57 2.52 -25.92 10.03
C GLY A 57 3.54 -26.78 10.79
N ARG A 58 3.09 -27.69 11.66
CA ARG A 58 3.90 -28.61 12.46
C ARG A 58 4.47 -29.77 11.66
N ILE A 59 3.82 -30.12 10.53
CA ILE A 59 4.30 -31.15 9.61
C ILE A 59 4.67 -30.50 8.27
N VAL A 60 5.96 -30.31 8.06
CA VAL A 60 6.49 -29.94 6.76
C VAL A 60 6.51 -31.22 5.92
N PHE A 61 5.53 -31.39 5.02
CA PHE A 61 5.48 -32.54 4.10
C PHE A 61 6.68 -32.60 3.14
N THR A 62 7.43 -31.51 3.03
CA THR A 62 8.65 -31.45 2.23
C THR A 62 9.87 -31.81 3.08
N LYS A 63 10.64 -32.81 2.64
CA LYS A 63 11.98 -33.08 3.20
C LYS A 63 13.02 -32.03 2.77
N GLN A 64 12.60 -31.05 1.98
CA GLN A 64 13.43 -30.03 1.34
C GLN A 64 13.14 -28.71 2.05
N PRO A 65 13.95 -28.31 3.05
CA PRO A 65 13.83 -26.99 3.70
C PRO A 65 14.38 -25.86 2.83
N GLU A 66 15.23 -26.17 1.85
CA GLU A 66 15.83 -25.21 0.94
C GLU A 66 15.07 -25.13 -0.39
N PRO A 67 14.99 -23.95 -1.01
CA PRO A 67 14.41 -23.81 -2.34
C PRO A 67 15.24 -24.62 -3.36
N VAL A 68 14.56 -25.48 -4.11
CA VAL A 68 15.22 -26.31 -5.13
C VAL A 68 15.76 -25.40 -6.23
N ILE A 69 17.08 -25.37 -6.38
CA ILE A 69 17.72 -24.67 -7.49
C ILE A 69 17.37 -25.44 -8.77
N PRO A 70 16.71 -24.81 -9.76
CA PRO A 70 16.26 -25.50 -10.97
C PRO A 70 17.43 -25.97 -11.86
N ILE A 71 18.63 -25.46 -11.61
CA ILE A 71 19.84 -25.75 -12.38
C ILE A 71 20.78 -26.61 -11.53
N LYS A 72 21.02 -27.86 -11.95
CA LYS A 72 21.86 -28.83 -11.25
C LYS A 72 23.35 -28.45 -11.22
N ASP A 73 23.85 -27.83 -12.27
CA ASP A 73 25.21 -27.30 -12.35
C ASP A 73 25.19 -25.89 -12.95
N SER A 74 25.54 -24.91 -12.11
CA SER A 74 25.50 -23.50 -12.48
C SER A 74 26.71 -23.05 -13.31
N THR A 75 27.77 -23.85 -13.35
CA THR A 75 29.01 -23.57 -14.08
C THR A 75 28.99 -24.09 -15.50
N SER A 76 28.08 -25.02 -15.81
CA SER A 76 27.88 -25.54 -17.16
C SER A 76 27.60 -24.41 -18.16
N ASP A 77 28.26 -24.45 -19.32
CA ASP A 77 28.09 -23.47 -20.40
C ASP A 77 26.62 -23.32 -20.82
N MET A 78 25.85 -24.41 -20.81
CA MET A 78 24.42 -24.39 -21.11
C MET A 78 23.64 -23.52 -20.10
N ALA A 79 23.97 -23.62 -18.80
CA ALA A 79 23.34 -22.84 -17.75
C ALA A 79 23.73 -21.36 -17.85
N ILE A 80 25.00 -21.08 -18.18
CA ILE A 80 25.50 -19.71 -18.35
C ILE A 80 24.84 -19.04 -19.56
N VAL A 81 24.74 -19.74 -20.69
CA VAL A 81 24.09 -19.24 -21.91
C VAL A 81 22.60 -19.01 -21.70
N SER A 82 21.90 -19.93 -21.03
CA SER A 82 20.48 -19.78 -20.72
C SER A 82 20.21 -18.58 -19.79
N ARG A 83 21.09 -18.34 -18.81
CA ARG A 83 20.99 -17.18 -17.90
C ARG A 83 21.31 -15.86 -18.60
N LYS A 84 22.31 -15.82 -19.48
CA LYS A 84 22.70 -14.61 -20.23
C LYS A 84 21.75 -14.29 -21.38
N GLY A 85 21.08 -15.30 -21.94
CA GLY A 85 20.22 -15.20 -23.11
C GLY A 85 21.00 -14.94 -24.41
N SER A 86 20.28 -14.82 -25.53
CA SER A 86 20.90 -14.50 -26.82
C SER A 86 21.26 -13.00 -26.92
N ALA A 87 22.36 -12.70 -27.61
CA ALA A 87 22.82 -11.32 -27.82
C ALA A 87 21.77 -10.46 -28.54
N VAL A 88 21.02 -11.05 -29.48
CA VAL A 88 19.95 -10.41 -30.24
C VAL A 88 18.77 -10.04 -29.36
N VAL A 89 18.37 -10.91 -28.43
CA VAL A 89 17.26 -10.62 -27.50
C VAL A 89 17.66 -9.50 -26.53
N LYS A 90 18.92 -9.49 -26.08
CA LYS A 90 19.45 -8.43 -25.22
C LYS A 90 19.43 -7.06 -25.91
N SER A 91 19.93 -6.99 -27.16
CA SER A 91 19.93 -5.74 -27.92
C SER A 91 18.50 -5.27 -28.25
N HIS A 92 17.59 -6.18 -28.56
CA HIS A 92 16.19 -5.85 -28.79
C HIS A 92 15.51 -5.31 -27.53
N ARG A 93 15.76 -5.91 -26.36
CA ARG A 93 15.23 -5.44 -25.07
C ARG A 93 15.74 -4.04 -24.74
N GLU A 94 17.04 -3.80 -24.89
CA GLU A 94 17.64 -2.48 -24.65
C GLU A 94 17.05 -1.41 -25.57
N GLN A 95 16.92 -1.70 -26.86
CA GLN A 95 16.28 -0.78 -27.81
C GLN A 95 14.81 -0.51 -27.46
N LYS A 96 14.07 -1.55 -27.03
CA LYS A 96 12.68 -1.40 -26.60
C LYS A 96 12.56 -0.51 -25.35
N GLU A 97 13.46 -0.68 -24.38
CA GLU A 97 13.47 0.16 -23.17
C GLU A 97 13.89 1.60 -23.49
N ARG A 98 14.91 1.81 -24.32
CA ARG A 98 15.29 3.16 -24.78
C ARG A 98 14.15 3.86 -25.52
N ARG A 99 13.42 3.14 -26.39
CA ARG A 99 12.25 3.69 -27.09
C ARG A 99 11.10 4.02 -26.13
N LYS A 100 10.90 3.22 -25.08
CA LYS A 100 9.89 3.48 -24.04
C LYS A 100 10.27 4.68 -23.16
N ALA A 101 11.54 4.82 -22.80
CA ALA A 101 12.05 5.97 -22.05
C ALA A 101 11.97 7.26 -22.87
N ALA A 102 12.39 7.23 -24.14
CA ALA A 102 12.26 8.37 -25.05
C ALA A 102 10.80 8.81 -25.23
N ARG A 103 9.84 7.88 -25.33
CA ARG A 103 8.42 8.25 -25.41
C ARG A 103 7.94 8.99 -24.17
N LYS A 104 8.33 8.56 -22.97
CA LYS A 104 7.99 9.23 -21.70
C LYS A 104 8.67 10.58 -21.53
N GLU A 105 9.89 10.74 -22.04
CA GLU A 105 10.60 12.02 -22.02
C GLU A 105 10.02 13.01 -23.05
N TRP A 106 9.38 12.52 -24.11
CA TRP A 106 8.74 13.33 -25.15
C TRP A 106 7.24 13.56 -24.90
N GLU A 107 6.65 12.88 -23.91
CA GLU A 107 5.39 13.27 -23.28
C GLU A 107 5.64 14.59 -22.53
N LEU A 108 5.64 15.68 -23.32
CA LEU A 108 5.73 17.06 -22.83
C LEU A 108 4.52 17.42 -21.96
N ALA A 109 3.44 16.65 -22.10
CA ALA A 109 2.25 16.68 -21.28
C ALA A 109 2.59 16.54 -19.78
N GLY A 110 2.30 17.58 -18.99
CA GLY A 110 2.46 17.58 -17.53
C GLY A 110 3.75 18.22 -17.01
N THR A 111 4.72 18.49 -17.89
CA THR A 111 5.92 19.26 -17.52
C THR A 111 5.64 20.77 -17.52
N GLN A 112 6.37 21.56 -16.72
CA GLN A 112 6.23 23.03 -16.71
C GLN A 112 6.48 23.65 -18.10
N LEU A 113 7.35 23.02 -18.91
CA LEU A 113 7.63 23.44 -20.28
C LEU A 113 6.45 23.11 -21.22
N GLY A 114 5.80 21.94 -21.07
CA GLY A 114 4.62 21.59 -21.85
C GLY A 114 3.38 22.42 -21.53
N ASN A 115 3.20 22.80 -20.26
CA ASN A 115 2.16 23.75 -19.86
C ASN A 115 2.38 25.14 -20.48
N LEU A 116 3.63 25.55 -20.66
CA LEU A 116 3.99 26.82 -21.32
C LEU A 116 3.83 26.75 -22.85
N ILE A 117 4.06 25.59 -23.46
CA ILE A 117 3.94 25.35 -24.91
C ILE A 117 2.49 25.01 -25.33
N GLY A 118 1.61 24.74 -24.38
CA GLY A 118 0.17 24.50 -24.63
C GLY A 118 -0.18 23.08 -25.07
N VAL A 119 0.70 22.10 -24.79
CA VAL A 119 0.43 20.68 -25.03
C VAL A 119 -0.56 20.20 -23.97
N LYS A 120 -1.80 19.89 -24.37
CA LYS A 120 -2.80 19.33 -23.47
C LYS A 120 -2.45 17.88 -23.13
N ASN A 121 -2.51 17.55 -21.84
CA ASN A 121 -2.40 16.19 -21.35
C ASN A 121 -3.62 15.40 -21.85
N GLU A 122 -3.41 14.35 -22.64
CA GLU A 122 -4.51 13.47 -23.05
C GLU A 122 -5.09 12.71 -21.85
N ASP A 123 -4.26 12.43 -20.83
CA ASP A 123 -4.69 11.77 -19.58
C ASP A 123 -5.68 12.60 -18.74
N GLN A 124 -5.77 13.92 -18.94
CA GLN A 124 -6.76 14.75 -18.23
C GLN A 124 -8.15 14.76 -18.88
N ARG A 125 -8.33 14.16 -20.05
CA ARG A 125 -9.66 14.09 -20.69
C ARG A 125 -10.51 12.94 -20.17
N ASP A 126 -9.90 11.87 -19.66
CA ASP A 126 -10.65 10.67 -19.26
C ASP A 126 -10.97 10.59 -17.76
N GLU A 127 -10.35 11.41 -16.90
CA GLU A 127 -10.65 11.42 -15.45
C GLU A 127 -11.82 12.34 -15.04
N ARG A 128 -12.45 13.07 -15.97
CA ARG A 128 -13.60 13.95 -15.67
C ARG A 128 -14.97 13.32 -15.91
N ALA A 129 -15.02 12.04 -16.25
CA ALA A 129 -16.26 11.34 -16.57
C ALA A 129 -16.30 9.94 -15.96
N GLU A 130 -16.25 9.82 -14.64
CA GLU A 130 -17.10 8.92 -13.83
C GLU A 130 -16.72 9.02 -12.35
N GLY A 131 -17.73 8.93 -11.49
CA GLY A 131 -17.70 9.42 -10.11
C GLY A 131 -16.72 8.73 -9.18
N ASP A 132 -15.95 9.55 -8.47
CA ASP A 132 -15.72 9.34 -7.04
C ASP A 132 -15.84 10.71 -6.35
N ALA A 133 -16.82 10.83 -5.46
CA ALA A 133 -16.99 12.03 -4.67
C ALA A 133 -15.84 12.10 -3.68
N ASP A 134 -14.96 13.07 -3.88
CA ASP A 134 -13.75 13.27 -3.10
C ASP A 134 -14.11 13.79 -1.69
N TYR A 135 -14.64 12.92 -0.81
CA TYR A 135 -15.08 13.24 0.56
C TYR A 135 -13.96 13.78 1.47
N LYS A 136 -12.70 13.73 1.01
CA LYS A 136 -11.53 14.26 1.71
C LYS A 136 -11.29 15.75 1.45
N THR A 137 -11.85 16.30 0.38
CA THR A 137 -11.61 17.69 -0.05
C THR A 137 -12.47 18.72 0.67
N GLY A 138 -13.53 18.30 1.38
CA GLY A 138 -14.44 19.19 2.12
C GLY A 138 -13.96 19.61 3.53
N GLN A 139 -12.77 19.18 3.97
CA GLN A 139 -12.25 19.54 5.29
C GLN A 139 -11.68 20.96 5.25
N LYS A 140 -12.40 21.93 5.82
CA LYS A 140 -12.00 23.35 5.99
C LYS A 140 -10.66 23.56 6.70
N PHE A 141 -10.04 22.51 7.24
CA PHE A 141 -8.69 22.50 7.80
C PHE A 141 -7.58 22.54 6.75
N ALA A 142 -7.82 22.07 5.51
CA ALA A 142 -6.81 22.04 4.46
C ALA A 142 -6.48 23.44 3.89
N GLU A 143 -7.44 24.36 3.89
CA GLU A 143 -7.20 25.75 3.48
C GLU A 143 -6.33 26.48 4.51
N HIS A 144 -6.59 26.30 5.81
CA HIS A 144 -5.81 26.96 6.85
C HIS A 144 -4.40 26.39 7.06
N MET A 145 -4.10 25.14 6.63
CA MET A 145 -2.71 24.63 6.66
C MET A 145 -1.84 25.15 5.51
N LYS A 146 -2.43 25.57 4.38
CA LYS A 146 -1.65 26.11 3.23
C LYS A 146 -1.09 27.50 3.50
N ASP A 147 -1.76 28.29 4.33
CA ASP A 147 -1.30 29.64 4.69
C ASP A 147 -0.17 29.62 5.73
N TYR A 148 0.00 28.52 6.48
CA TYR A 148 1.06 28.33 7.48
C TYR A 148 2.32 27.62 6.92
N GLU A 149 2.26 27.04 5.71
CA GLU A 149 3.47 26.66 4.96
C GLU A 149 4.09 27.93 4.36
N ASP A 150 4.75 28.63 5.28
CA ASP A 150 5.41 29.90 5.14
C ASP A 150 6.45 29.87 3.99
N ASN A 151 6.01 30.36 2.83
CA ASN A 151 6.83 30.57 1.64
C ASN A 151 7.92 31.65 1.85
N SER A 152 7.99 32.28 3.03
CA SER A 152 8.96 33.32 3.33
C SER A 152 10.40 32.80 3.41
N ASP A 153 10.63 31.59 3.91
CA ASP A 153 11.96 31.03 4.08
C ASP A 153 12.60 30.60 2.75
N GLU A 154 11.84 29.98 1.85
CA GLU A 154 12.32 29.59 0.51
C GLU A 154 12.58 30.82 -0.38
N ALA A 155 11.64 31.79 -0.39
CA ALA A 155 11.78 33.01 -1.16
C ALA A 155 12.97 33.87 -0.68
N THR A 156 13.18 33.97 0.64
CA THR A 156 14.32 34.69 1.20
C THR A 156 15.64 33.98 0.91
N LYS A 157 15.73 32.65 1.03
CA LYS A 157 16.91 31.85 0.63
C LYS A 157 17.23 32.03 -0.86
N ARG A 158 16.22 31.96 -1.74
CA ARG A 158 16.38 32.17 -3.19
C ARG A 158 16.84 33.58 -3.53
N SER A 159 16.37 34.60 -2.80
CA SER A 159 16.83 35.98 -2.99
C SER A 159 18.29 36.19 -2.53
N LYS A 160 18.70 35.56 -1.42
CA LYS A 160 20.08 35.60 -0.90
C LYS A 160 21.06 34.99 -1.88
N ILE A 161 20.75 33.80 -2.42
CA ILE A 161 21.63 33.15 -3.39
C ILE A 161 21.70 33.89 -4.73
N LYS A 162 20.60 34.55 -5.15
CA LYS A 162 20.58 35.41 -6.35
C LYS A 162 21.50 36.62 -6.18
N LYS A 163 21.47 37.28 -5.03
CA LYS A 163 22.38 38.41 -4.71
C LYS A 163 23.85 37.97 -4.75
N GLN A 164 24.16 36.80 -4.16
CA GLN A 164 25.51 36.23 -4.16
C GLN A 164 26.02 35.89 -5.58
N ARG A 165 25.15 35.36 -6.46
CA ARG A 165 25.52 35.07 -7.86
C ARG A 165 25.75 36.34 -8.67
N ASN A 166 24.96 37.39 -8.42
CA ASN A 166 25.08 38.66 -9.12
C ASN A 166 26.32 39.46 -8.70
N SER A 167 26.92 39.19 -7.54
CA SER A 167 28.16 39.85 -7.10
C SER A 167 29.43 39.26 -7.71
N LEU A 168 29.34 38.15 -8.46
CA LEU A 168 30.52 37.55 -9.10
C LEU A 168 30.95 38.39 -10.33
N PRO A 169 32.26 38.57 -10.58
CA PRO A 169 32.75 39.38 -11.71
C PRO A 169 32.24 38.92 -13.08
N VAL A 170 32.02 37.60 -13.25
CA VAL A 170 31.45 37.03 -14.48
C VAL A 170 30.05 37.57 -14.80
N PHE A 171 29.30 38.04 -13.81
CA PHE A 171 27.99 38.62 -14.02
C PHE A 171 28.05 39.95 -14.78
N ALA A 172 29.14 40.72 -14.63
CA ALA A 172 29.33 41.98 -15.35
C ALA A 172 29.48 41.77 -16.88
N VAL A 173 30.03 40.63 -17.30
CA VAL A 173 30.27 40.28 -18.73
C VAL A 173 29.18 39.35 -19.27
N ARG A 174 28.10 39.12 -18.51
CA ARG A 174 27.06 38.13 -18.85
C ARG A 174 26.42 38.37 -20.22
N GLU A 175 26.09 39.61 -20.55
CA GLU A 175 25.41 39.94 -21.81
C GLU A 175 26.30 39.69 -23.03
N GLU A 176 27.56 40.08 -22.93
CA GLU A 176 28.57 39.86 -23.97
C GLU A 176 28.87 38.36 -24.15
N LEU A 177 29.00 37.61 -23.05
CA LEU A 177 29.20 36.16 -23.08
C LEU A 177 28.01 35.42 -23.69
N LEU A 178 26.77 35.81 -23.37
CA LEU A 178 25.57 35.22 -23.96
C LEU A 178 25.47 35.50 -25.46
N ARG A 179 25.93 36.67 -25.90
CA ARG A 179 26.00 37.02 -27.32
C ARG A 179 27.03 36.14 -28.05
N LEU A 180 28.22 35.96 -27.49
CA LEU A 180 29.26 35.09 -28.05
C LEU A 180 28.81 33.63 -28.19
N ILE A 181 28.10 33.11 -27.18
CA ILE A 181 27.53 31.75 -27.21
C ILE A 181 26.44 31.62 -28.28
N ARG A 182 25.65 32.68 -28.50
CA ARG A 182 24.59 32.67 -29.53
C ARG A 182 25.16 32.67 -30.95
N GLU A 183 26.27 33.38 -31.15
CA GLU A 183 26.86 33.61 -32.48
C GLU A 183 27.82 32.49 -32.91
N ASN A 184 28.33 31.67 -31.98
CA ASN A 184 29.37 30.68 -32.27
C ASN A 184 28.99 29.27 -31.78
N SER A 185 29.25 28.25 -32.61
CA SER A 185 28.96 26.84 -32.26
C SER A 185 29.94 26.26 -31.23
N VAL A 186 31.13 26.84 -31.07
CA VAL A 186 32.13 26.46 -30.08
C VAL A 186 32.73 27.73 -29.49
N VAL A 187 32.80 27.82 -28.16
CA VAL A 187 33.35 28.97 -27.41
C VAL A 187 34.25 28.44 -26.29
N ILE A 188 35.44 29.04 -26.13
CA ILE A 188 36.35 28.80 -25.00
C ILE A 188 36.22 30.02 -24.08
N ILE A 189 35.91 29.77 -22.80
CA ILE A 189 35.67 30.79 -21.76
C ILE A 189 36.81 30.75 -20.74
#